data_AF-A0A026WQ97-F1
#
_entry.id   AF-A0A026WQ97-F1
#
_cell.length_a   1.000
_cell.length_b   1.000
_cell.length_c   1.000
_cell.angle_alpha   90.00
_cell.angle_beta   90.00
_cell.angle_gamma   90.00
#
_symmetry.space_group_name_H-M   'P 1'
#
loop_
_entity.id
_entity.type
_entity.pdbx_description
1 polymer ?
#
loop_
_entity_poly.entity_id
_entity_poly.type
_entity_poly.pdbx_seq_one_letter_code
_entity_poly.pdbx_strand_id
1 'polypeptide(L)'
;MVPYSDSGHLTKRQKNYNYCHSSSRTVIERAFGLLKARWRSLLNVLAINRMDFTAYHILACCVLHNICLLNQDEIQLQDQVIVVDVDVEETKPLPEMQVEYNCDRTVAEAKRSNICASLCLKNA
;
A
#
# COMPACT_ATOMS: atom_id res chain seq x y z
N MET A 1 -2.29 8.67 -2.38
CA MET A 1 -3.51 9.36 -2.87
C MET A 1 -4.42 9.59 -1.68
N VAL A 2 -5.21 10.67 -1.70
CA VAL A 2 -6.04 11.08 -0.56
C VAL A 2 -7.52 10.82 -0.90
N PRO A 3 -8.33 10.21 -0.01
CA PRO A 3 -9.78 10.10 -0.19
C PRO A 3 -10.49 11.45 0.04
N TYR A 4 -11.76 11.56 -0.35
CA TYR A 4 -12.63 12.62 0.17
C TYR A 4 -13.13 12.22 1.56
N SER A 5 -13.09 13.14 2.52
CA SER A 5 -13.64 12.91 3.88
C SER A 5 -15.16 12.75 3.80
N ASP A 6 -15.71 11.73 4.46
CA ASP A 6 -17.14 11.47 4.41
C ASP A 6 -17.88 12.35 5.43
N SER A 7 -18.15 13.59 5.03
CA SER A 7 -19.00 14.53 5.79
C SER A 7 -20.50 14.34 5.50
N GLY A 8 -20.89 13.27 4.81
CA GLY A 8 -22.27 13.01 4.38
C GLY A 8 -22.71 13.79 3.13
N HIS A 9 -21.92 14.78 2.68
CA HIS A 9 -22.26 15.65 1.55
C HIS A 9 -21.44 15.38 0.27
N LEU A 10 -20.95 14.15 0.09
CA LEU A 10 -20.16 13.77 -1.09
C LEU A 10 -21.03 13.69 -2.36
N THR A 11 -20.54 14.33 -3.42
CA THR A 11 -21.13 14.20 -4.76
C THR A 11 -21.02 12.76 -5.29
N LYS A 12 -21.86 12.38 -6.26
CA LYS A 12 -21.81 11.05 -6.90
C LYS A 12 -20.42 10.70 -7.44
N ARG A 13 -19.72 11.69 -8.03
CA ARG A 13 -18.35 11.51 -8.53
C ARG A 13 -17.34 11.26 -7.41
N GLN A 14 -17.42 12.01 -6.31
CA GLN A 14 -16.53 11.82 -5.16
C GLN A 14 -16.76 10.45 -4.50
N LYS A 15 -18.02 10.00 -4.39
CA LYS A 15 -18.35 8.64 -3.92
C LYS A 15 -17.77 7.57 -4.85
N ASN A 16 -17.93 7.72 -6.17
CA ASN A 16 -17.34 6.81 -7.15
C ASN A 16 -15.80 6.76 -7.08
N TYR A 17 -15.16 7.92 -6.89
CA TYR A 17 -13.72 7.99 -6.67
C TYR A 17 -13.31 7.25 -5.39
N ASN A 18 -13.97 7.53 -4.25
CA ASN A 18 -13.66 6.88 -2.98
C ASN A 18 -13.82 5.36 -3.08
N TYR A 19 -14.88 4.88 -3.73
CA TYR A 19 -15.12 3.47 -3.99
C TYR A 19 -14.03 2.83 -4.88
N CYS A 20 -13.70 3.46 -6.02
CA CYS A 20 -12.64 2.94 -6.89
C CYS A 20 -11.27 2.94 -6.17
N HIS A 21 -11.00 3.98 -5.38
CA HIS A 21 -9.77 4.11 -4.62
C HIS A 21 -9.66 3.04 -3.54
N SER A 22 -10.70 2.83 -2.73
CA SER A 22 -10.72 1.80 -1.70
C SER A 22 -10.65 0.40 -2.30
N SER A 23 -11.43 0.13 -3.35
CA SER A 23 -11.40 -1.16 -4.07
C SER A 23 -10.00 -1.49 -4.60
N SER A 24 -9.32 -0.51 -5.22
CA SER A 24 -7.95 -0.70 -5.70
C SER A 24 -6.97 -0.93 -4.55
N ARG A 25 -7.12 -0.18 -3.45
CA ARG A 25 -6.28 -0.33 -2.24
C ARG A 25 -6.44 -1.72 -1.62
N THR A 26 -7.66 -2.25 -1.52
CA THR A 26 -7.92 -3.59 -0.99
C THR A 26 -7.19 -4.67 -1.78
N VAL A 27 -7.18 -4.58 -3.12
CA VAL A 27 -6.44 -5.53 -3.97
C VAL A 27 -4.94 -5.47 -3.71
N ILE A 28 -4.39 -4.25 -3.61
CA ILE A 28 -2.97 -4.01 -3.33
C ILE A 28 -2.58 -4.54 -1.95
N GLU A 29 -3.37 -4.21 -0.91
CA GLU A 29 -3.14 -4.67 0.46
C GLU A 29 -3.18 -6.19 0.56
N ARG A 30 -4.15 -6.83 -0.12
CA ARG A 30 -4.23 -8.29 -0.17
C ARG A 30 -3.00 -8.91 -0.84
N ALA A 31 -2.53 -8.35 -1.96
CA ALA A 31 -1.34 -8.83 -2.66
C ALA A 31 -0.08 -8.72 -1.77
N PHE A 32 0.13 -7.58 -1.10
CA PHE A 32 1.23 -7.43 -0.16
C PHE A 32 1.08 -8.31 1.08
N GLY A 33 -0.14 -8.54 1.55
CA GLY A 33 -0.40 -9.48 2.64
C GLY A 33 0.03 -10.90 2.29
N LEU A 34 -0.31 -11.38 1.09
CA LEU A 34 0.14 -12.68 0.58
C LEU A 34 1.66 -12.75 0.43
N LEU A 35 2.28 -11.71 -0.11
CA LEU A 35 3.73 -11.64 -0.29
C LEU A 35 4.45 -11.77 1.06
N LYS A 36 4.04 -10.98 2.06
CA LYS A 36 4.64 -11.00 3.41
C LYS A 36 4.35 -12.30 4.16
N ALA A 37 3.16 -12.87 3.99
CA ALA A 37 2.80 -14.15 4.60
C ALA A 37 3.69 -15.30 4.09
N ARG A 38 4.00 -15.32 2.78
CA ARG A 38 4.94 -16.26 2.17
C ARG A 38 6.37 -16.00 2.62
N TRP A 39 6.82 -14.76 2.49
CA TRP A 39 8.20 -14.35 2.76
C TRP A 39 8.28 -13.66 4.11
N ARG A 40 8.26 -14.45 5.19
CA ARG A 40 8.26 -13.97 6.59
C ARG A 40 9.39 -12.99 6.91
N SER A 41 10.49 -13.01 6.17
CA SER A 41 11.57 -12.01 6.28
C SER A 41 11.07 -10.57 6.06
N LEU A 42 9.98 -10.37 5.31
CA LEU A 42 9.39 -9.06 5.02
C LEU A 42 8.41 -8.56 6.09
N LEU A 43 8.14 -9.37 7.12
CA LEU A 43 7.27 -8.96 8.23
C LEU A 43 8.00 -8.09 9.25
N ASN A 44 9.29 -8.34 9.47
CA ASN A 44 10.09 -7.63 10.46
C ASN A 44 11.20 -6.82 9.78
N VAL A 45 11.93 -6.05 10.59
CA VAL A 45 13.19 -5.41 10.18
C VAL A 45 14.10 -6.47 9.55
N LEU A 46 14.45 -6.27 8.29
CA LEU A 46 15.39 -7.12 7.59
C LEU A 46 16.75 -7.00 8.29
N ALA A 47 17.29 -8.13 8.76
CA ALA A 47 18.64 -8.20 9.33
C ALA A 47 19.72 -8.09 8.23
N ILE A 48 19.63 -7.05 7.41
CA ILE A 48 20.51 -6.75 6.29
C ILE A 48 21.25 -5.46 6.65
N ASN A 49 22.54 -5.58 6.97
CA ASN A 49 23.37 -4.42 7.34
C ASN A 49 23.70 -3.50 6.14
N ARG A 50 23.41 -3.95 4.91
CA ARG A 50 23.67 -3.20 3.68
C ARG A 50 22.37 -2.77 3.00
N MET A 51 22.03 -1.50 3.12
CA MET A 51 20.79 -0.96 2.53
C MET A 51 20.67 -1.18 1.03
N ASP A 52 21.78 -1.19 0.28
CA ASP A 52 21.80 -1.47 -1.16
C ASP A 52 21.17 -2.84 -1.48
N PHE A 53 21.35 -3.84 -0.60
CA PHE A 53 20.84 -5.19 -0.78
C PHE A 53 19.37 -5.35 -0.41
N THR A 54 18.84 -4.46 0.43
CA THR A 54 17.44 -4.49 0.87
C THR A 54 16.48 -4.43 -0.32
N ALA A 55 16.74 -3.54 -1.29
CA ALA A 55 15.93 -3.42 -2.49
C ALA A 55 15.97 -4.70 -3.34
N TYR A 56 17.15 -5.30 -3.52
CA TYR A 56 17.31 -6.56 -4.26
C TYR A 56 16.60 -7.73 -3.55
N HIS A 57 16.66 -7.78 -2.22
CA HIS A 57 15.96 -8.79 -1.43
C HIS A 57 14.44 -8.71 -1.62
N ILE A 58 13.87 -7.51 -1.50
CA ILE A 58 12.43 -7.28 -1.73
C ILE A 58 12.05 -7.67 -3.17
N LEU A 59 12.86 -7.27 -4.16
CA LEU A 59 12.64 -7.61 -5.56
C LEU A 59 12.65 -9.13 -5.78
N ALA A 60 13.61 -9.84 -5.20
CA ALA A 60 13.70 -11.30 -5.28
C ALA A 60 12.45 -11.97 -4.70
N CYS A 61 11.96 -11.51 -3.53
CA CYS A 61 10.70 -12.00 -2.97
C CYS A 61 9.52 -11.80 -3.93
N CYS A 62 9.41 -10.63 -4.58
CA CYS A 62 8.36 -10.36 -5.57
C CYS A 62 8.46 -11.30 -6.79
N VAL A 63 9.67 -11.49 -7.34
CA VAL A 63 9.89 -12.38 -8.49
C VAL A 63 9.53 -13.83 -8.15
N LEU A 64 10.02 -14.33 -7.01
CA LEU A 64 9.72 -15.69 -6.56
C LEU A 64 8.23 -15.88 -6.26
N HIS A 65 7.57 -14.86 -5.68
CA HIS A 65 6.12 -14.89 -5.46
C HIS A 65 5.35 -15.00 -6.77
N ASN A 66 5.72 -14.23 -7.79
CA ASN A 66 5.10 -14.30 -9.11
C ASN A 66 5.30 -15.69 -9.74
N ILE A 67 6.47 -16.30 -9.57
CA ILE A 67 6.73 -17.68 -10.02
C ILE A 67 5.78 -18.66 -9.30
N CYS A 68 5.57 -18.54 -7.99
CA CYS A 68 4.59 -19.37 -7.27
C CYS A 68 3.17 -19.20 -7.83
N LEU A 69 2.74 -17.95 -8.09
CA LEU A 69 1.41 -17.68 -8.68
C LEU A 69 1.25 -18.33 -10.07
N LEU A 70 2.28 -18.24 -10.92
CA LEU A 70 2.25 -18.88 -12.25
C LEU A 70 2.17 -20.41 -12.16
N ASN A 71 2.73 -21.00 -11.11
CA ASN A 71 2.67 -22.44 -10.85
C ASN A 71 1.44 -22.87 -10.04
N GLN A 72 0.47 -21.97 -9.79
CA GLN A 72 -0.71 -22.23 -8.96
C GLN A 72 -0.37 -22.68 -7.52
N ASP A 73 0.83 -22.33 -7.04
CA ASP A 73 1.22 -22.47 -5.64
C ASP A 73 0.68 -21.26 -4.88
N GLU A 74 -0.59 -21.34 -4.49
CA GLU A 74 -1.28 -20.31 -3.73
C GLU A 74 -1.25 -20.59 -2.23
N ILE A 75 -0.94 -19.56 -1.44
CA ILE A 75 -1.12 -19.62 0.02
C ILE A 75 -2.53 -19.15 0.34
N GLN A 76 -3.27 -19.99 1.06
CA GLN A 76 -4.54 -19.58 1.64
C GLN A 76 -4.29 -18.77 2.91
N LEU A 77 -4.72 -17.51 2.91
CA LEU A 77 -4.77 -16.67 4.11
C LEU A 77 -5.96 -17.12 4.97
N GLN A 78 -5.90 -18.34 5.53
CA GLN A 78 -6.95 -18.80 6.44
C GLN A 78 -6.60 -18.58 7.92
N ASP A 79 -5.31 -18.50 8.30
CA ASP A 79 -4.92 -18.43 9.72
C ASP A 79 -3.76 -17.47 10.02
N GLN A 80 -3.54 -16.45 9.18
CA GLN A 80 -2.58 -15.39 9.53
C GLN A 80 -3.38 -14.12 9.78
N VAL A 81 -3.65 -13.86 11.07
CA VAL A 81 -3.83 -12.48 11.54
C VAL A 81 -2.58 -11.75 11.09
N ILE A 82 -2.65 -11.09 9.94
CA ILE A 82 -1.76 -9.97 9.68
C ILE A 82 -2.24 -8.97 10.72
N VAL A 83 -1.62 -9.01 11.90
CA VAL A 83 -1.41 -7.79 12.65
C VAL A 83 -0.82 -6.87 11.60
N VAL A 84 -1.66 -6.00 11.06
CA VAL A 84 -1.16 -4.73 10.60
C VAL A 84 -0.56 -4.22 11.88
N ASP A 85 0.74 -4.41 12.06
CA ASP A 85 1.45 -3.70 13.08
C ASP A 85 1.09 -2.24 12.80
N VAL A 86 0.14 -1.73 13.56
CA VAL A 86 0.15 -0.33 13.92
C VAL A 86 1.38 -0.26 14.79
N ASP A 87 2.54 -0.29 14.16
CA ASP A 87 3.77 0.20 14.74
C ASP A 87 3.47 1.67 15.00
N VAL A 88 2.87 1.94 16.15
CA VAL A 88 3.33 3.05 16.97
C VAL A 88 4.72 2.62 17.45
N GLU A 89 5.67 2.48 16.53
CA GLU A 89 7.05 2.65 16.88
C GLU A 89 7.11 4.11 17.33
N GLU A 90 7.34 4.33 18.63
CA GLU A 90 8.03 5.52 19.07
C GLU A 90 9.30 5.61 18.24
N THR A 91 9.23 6.34 17.13
CA THR A 91 10.36 6.58 16.25
C THR A 91 11.43 7.27 17.09
N LYS A 92 12.44 6.52 17.54
CA LYS A 92 13.68 7.15 18.00
C LYS A 92 14.17 7.99 16.81
N PRO A 93 14.34 9.30 16.96
CA PRO A 93 14.68 10.16 15.83
C PRO A 93 16.00 9.69 15.24
N LEU A 94 15.93 9.24 13.98
CA LEU A 94 17.12 9.02 13.16
C LEU A 94 17.84 10.36 13.02
N PRO A 95 19.19 10.39 12.93
CA PRO A 95 19.92 11.61 12.63
C PRO A 95 19.31 12.26 11.39
N GLU A 96 18.90 13.53 11.52
CA GLU A 96 18.17 14.28 10.51
C GLU A 96 18.98 14.37 9.20
N MET A 97 18.84 13.37 8.33
CA MET A 97 19.03 13.62 6.91
C MET A 97 17.78 14.38 6.47
N GLN A 98 17.91 15.69 6.30
CA GLN A 98 16.86 16.58 5.83
C GLN A 98 16.46 16.21 4.39
N VAL A 99 15.74 15.12 4.23
CA VAL A 99 14.96 14.87 3.03
C VAL A 99 13.72 15.72 3.19
N GLU A 100 13.70 16.86 2.53
CA GLU A 100 12.53 17.73 2.44
C GLU A 100 11.39 16.94 1.76
N TYR A 101 10.58 16.28 2.57
CA TYR A 101 9.42 15.54 2.08
C TYR A 101 8.33 16.57 1.77
N ASN A 102 8.42 17.19 0.59
CA ASN A 102 7.43 18.14 0.11
C ASN A 102 6.15 17.38 -0.31
N CYS A 103 5.46 16.76 0.64
CA CYS A 103 4.09 16.27 0.44
C CYS A 103 3.15 17.45 0.69
N ASP A 104 3.17 18.41 -0.24
CA ASP A 104 2.20 19.48 -0.24
C ASP A 104 0.82 18.85 -0.40
N ARG A 105 0.04 18.87 0.67
CA ARG A 105 -1.32 18.30 0.74
C ARG A 105 -2.16 18.83 -0.43
N THR A 106 -1.92 20.06 -0.86
CA THR A 106 -2.61 20.67 -2.00
C THR A 106 -2.33 19.93 -3.31
N VAL A 107 -1.10 19.46 -3.54
CA VAL A 107 -0.71 18.67 -4.73
C VAL A 107 -1.44 17.32 -4.73
N ALA A 108 -1.49 16.65 -3.58
CA ALA A 108 -2.20 15.38 -3.45
C ALA A 108 -3.71 15.53 -3.69
N GLU A 109 -4.30 16.62 -3.19
CA GLU A 109 -5.71 16.96 -3.39
C GLU A 109 -6.02 17.36 -4.84
N ALA A 110 -5.13 18.10 -5.51
CA ALA A 110 -5.25 18.43 -6.92
C ALA A 110 -5.20 17.17 -7.80
N LYS A 111 -4.27 16.25 -7.51
CA LYS A 111 -4.16 14.96 -8.21
C LYS A 111 -5.41 14.11 -8.01
N ARG A 112 -5.94 14.05 -6.78
CA ARG A 112 -7.25 13.44 -6.49
C ARG A 112 -8.35 14.05 -7.34
N SER A 113 -8.47 15.38 -7.36
CA SER A 113 -9.54 16.07 -8.10
C SER A 113 -9.48 15.81 -9.60
N ASN A 114 -8.28 15.80 -10.19
CA ASN A 114 -8.08 15.45 -11.60
C ASN A 114 -8.53 14.01 -11.90
N ILE A 115 -8.18 13.05 -11.04
CA ILE A 115 -8.62 11.66 -11.18
C ILE A 115 -10.14 11.54 -10.99
N CYS A 116 -10.71 12.21 -9.99
CA CYS A 116 -12.14 12.23 -9.74
C CYS A 116 -12.94 12.81 -10.93
N ALA A 117 -12.35 13.75 -11.67
CA ALA A 117 -12.93 14.32 -12.88
C ALA A 117 -12.81 13.38 -14.10
N SER A 118 -11.69 12.68 -14.25
CA SER A 118 -11.46 11.78 -15.40
C SER A 118 -12.07 10.39 -15.25
N LEU A 119 -12.32 9.92 -14.02
CA LEU A 119 -12.91 8.61 -13.77
C LEU A 119 -14.32 8.50 -14.37
N CYS A 120 -14.55 7.43 -15.13
CA CYS A 120 -15.89 7.02 -15.55
C CYS A 120 -16.74 6.70 -14.31
N LEU A 121 -18.01 7.10 -14.36
CA LEU A 121 -18.97 6.72 -13.33
C LEU A 121 -19.28 5.23 -13.48
N LYS A 122 -18.89 4.43 -12.49
CA LYS A 122 -19.43 3.08 -12.39
C LYS A 122 -20.88 3.22 -11.89
N ASN A 123 -21.82 2.62 -12.60
CA ASN A 123 -23.20 2.54 -12.13
C ASN A 123 -23.18 1.67 -10.86
N ALA A 124 -23.42 2.31 -9.71
CA ALA A 124 -23.76 1.63 -8.47
C ALA A 124 -25.26 1.37 -8.46
#